data_AF-A0A090QWI2-F1
#
_entry.id   AF-A0A090QWI2-F1
#
_cell.length_a   1.000
_cell.length_b   1.000
_cell.length_c   1.000
_cell.angle_alpha   90.00
_cell.angle_beta   90.00
_cell.angle_gamma   90.00
#
_symmetry.space_group_name_H-M   'P 1'
#
loop_
_entity.id
_entity.type
_entity.pdbx_description
1 polymer ?
#
loop_
_entity_poly.entity_id
_entity_poly.type
_entity_poly.pdbx_seq_one_letter_code
_entity_poly.pdbx_strand_id
1 'polypeptide(L)'
;MGVLGWSAYLSLWDEDTPIGWIACDNLISGGPIHDYQQHILKQFGFMVSQHFVRRKAEESLISLNAELEQRVTERTNELQRANAQLEIMSRQDPLTGVANRRMFDTRFIEEWRRAERHQLPISLLVIDVDHFKHYNDHYGHAAGDDCLRAIAQALSSLERRAGAVCPLRR
;
A
#
# COMPACT_ATOMS: atom_id res chain seq x y z
N MET A 1 41.37 -62.52 -5.68
CA MET A 1 41.18 -61.19 -5.07
C MET A 1 40.44 -60.35 -6.10
N GLY A 2 39.11 -60.37 -6.17
CA GLY A 2 38.20 -59.83 -5.16
C GLY A 2 37.91 -58.36 -5.49
N VAL A 3 37.37 -58.08 -6.69
CA VAL A 3 36.97 -56.70 -7.05
C VAL A 3 35.67 -56.40 -6.30
N LEU A 4 35.81 -55.81 -5.13
CA LEU A 4 34.73 -55.23 -4.35
C LEU A 4 34.10 -54.07 -5.14
N GLY A 5 32.77 -54.11 -5.27
CA GLY A 5 31.86 -52.98 -5.47
C GLY A 5 32.19 -51.99 -6.59
N TRP A 6 31.57 -52.15 -7.77
CA TRP A 6 31.32 -50.99 -8.63
C TRP A 6 29.94 -50.43 -8.33
N SER A 7 29.98 -49.25 -7.72
CA SER A 7 28.87 -48.39 -7.34
C SER A 7 28.37 -47.63 -8.57
N ALA A 8 27.10 -47.76 -8.94
CA ALA A 8 26.55 -46.89 -9.99
C ALA A 8 26.52 -45.45 -9.50
N TYR A 9 26.77 -44.49 -10.39
CA TYR A 9 26.52 -43.07 -10.11
C TYR A 9 25.57 -42.50 -11.16
N LEU A 10 24.74 -41.55 -10.74
CA LEU A 10 23.78 -40.85 -11.57
C LEU A 10 23.90 -39.36 -11.33
N SER A 11 24.22 -38.59 -12.37
CA SER A 11 24.19 -37.14 -12.30
C SER A 11 22.75 -36.63 -12.35
N LEU A 12 22.45 -35.66 -11.50
CA LEU A 12 21.19 -34.93 -11.43
C LEU A 12 21.33 -33.66 -12.27
N TRP A 13 20.32 -33.36 -13.08
CA TRP A 13 20.35 -32.26 -14.03
C TRP A 13 19.08 -31.43 -13.93
N ASP A 14 19.24 -30.11 -14.06
CA ASP A 14 18.18 -29.14 -14.34
C ASP A 14 18.40 -28.61 -15.75
N GLU A 15 17.64 -29.15 -16.71
CA GLU A 15 17.89 -28.97 -18.15
C GLU A 15 19.36 -29.28 -18.50
N ASP A 16 20.14 -28.26 -18.89
CA ASP A 16 21.56 -28.39 -19.24
C ASP A 16 22.51 -28.13 -18.05
N THR A 17 21.99 -27.82 -16.87
CA THR A 17 22.78 -27.47 -15.67
C THR A 17 22.88 -28.66 -14.72
N PRO A 18 24.09 -29.19 -14.42
CA PRO A 18 24.24 -30.26 -13.44
C PRO A 18 23.99 -29.70 -12.03
N ILE A 19 23.07 -30.31 -11.30
CA ILE A 19 22.69 -29.89 -9.94
C ILE A 19 23.22 -30.82 -8.84
N GLY A 20 23.74 -31.99 -9.22
CA GLY A 20 24.35 -32.91 -8.26
C GLY A 20 24.61 -34.30 -8.84
N TRP A 21 24.91 -35.25 -7.96
CA TRP A 21 25.06 -36.65 -8.31
C TRP A 21 24.65 -37.55 -7.15
N ILE A 22 24.19 -38.76 -7.47
CA ILE A 22 23.85 -39.82 -6.53
C ILE A 22 24.78 -40.98 -6.82
N ALA A 23 25.49 -41.48 -5.82
CA ALA A 23 26.18 -42.77 -5.91
C ALA A 23 25.40 -43.85 -5.16
N CYS A 24 25.34 -45.04 -5.73
CA CYS A 24 24.65 -46.19 -5.18
C CYS A 24 25.59 -47.39 -5.20
N ASP A 25 25.81 -47.99 -4.04
CA ASP A 25 26.60 -49.22 -3.91
C ASP A 25 25.68 -50.40 -3.59
N ASN A 26 25.98 -51.56 -4.17
CA ASN A 26 25.23 -52.80 -3.97
C ASN A 26 25.89 -53.67 -2.88
N LEU A 27 26.01 -53.13 -1.68
CA LEU A 27 26.68 -53.77 -0.53
C LEU A 27 25.94 -55.02 0.00
N ILE A 28 24.66 -55.18 -0.32
CA ILE A 28 23.81 -56.27 0.22
C ILE A 28 23.94 -57.55 -0.61
N SER A 29 23.95 -57.44 -1.94
CA SER A 29 24.02 -58.61 -2.82
C SER A 29 25.38 -58.81 -3.48
N GLY A 30 26.27 -57.80 -3.44
CA GLY A 30 27.66 -57.89 -3.90
C GLY A 30 27.83 -58.18 -5.40
N GLY A 31 26.72 -58.25 -6.15
CA GLY A 31 26.66 -58.59 -7.56
C GLY A 31 26.46 -57.36 -8.45
N PRO A 32 26.65 -57.50 -9.78
CA PRO A 32 26.50 -56.42 -10.73
C PRO A 32 25.04 -55.88 -10.78
N ILE A 33 24.91 -54.58 -11.02
CA ILE A 33 23.61 -53.90 -11.18
C ILE A 33 23.00 -54.31 -12.52
N HIS A 34 21.79 -54.88 -12.48
CA HIS A 34 21.06 -55.34 -13.67
C HIS A 34 20.25 -54.21 -14.32
N ASP A 35 19.86 -54.39 -15.59
CA ASP A 35 19.17 -53.36 -16.40
C ASP A 35 17.92 -52.75 -15.73
N TYR A 36 17.12 -53.59 -15.04
CA TYR A 36 15.96 -53.13 -14.28
C TYR A 36 16.35 -52.16 -13.15
N GLN A 37 17.42 -52.46 -12.42
CA GLN A 37 17.93 -51.60 -11.35
C GLN A 37 18.50 -50.29 -11.91
N GLN A 38 19.13 -50.32 -13.09
CA GLN A 38 19.57 -49.10 -13.77
C GLN A 38 18.38 -48.21 -14.19
N HIS A 39 17.28 -48.81 -14.66
CA HIS A 39 16.08 -48.07 -15.03
C HIS A 39 15.45 -47.38 -13.81
N ILE A 40 15.32 -48.11 -12.69
CA ILE A 40 14.83 -47.54 -11.41
C ILE A 40 15.72 -46.39 -10.96
N LEU A 41 17.05 -46.57 -10.98
CA LEU A 41 17.99 -45.53 -10.58
C LEU A 41 17.81 -44.26 -11.42
N LYS A 42 17.68 -44.41 -12.75
CA LYS A 42 17.44 -43.27 -13.66
C LYS A 42 16.11 -42.55 -13.36
N GLN A 43 15.02 -43.30 -13.17
CA GLN A 43 13.73 -42.71 -12.80
C GLN A 43 13.79 -41.98 -11.45
N PHE A 44 14.49 -42.57 -10.48
CA PHE A 44 14.69 -41.95 -9.17
C PHE A 44 15.49 -40.66 -9.28
N GLY A 45 16.62 -40.64 -9.99
CA GLY A 45 17.38 -39.40 -10.17
C GLY A 45 16.61 -38.32 -10.92
N PHE A 46 15.78 -38.67 -11.90
CA PHE A 46 14.89 -37.70 -12.54
C PHE A 46 13.92 -37.09 -11.52
N MET A 47 13.25 -37.92 -10.71
CA MET A 47 12.34 -37.43 -9.66
C MET A 47 13.06 -36.54 -8.62
N VAL A 48 14.25 -36.94 -8.17
CA VAL A 48 15.06 -36.14 -7.22
C VAL A 48 15.44 -34.80 -7.84
N SER A 49 15.84 -34.79 -9.11
CA SER A 49 16.18 -33.56 -9.82
C SER A 49 14.99 -32.61 -9.89
N GLN A 50 13.83 -33.11 -10.31
CA GLN A 50 12.59 -32.34 -10.40
C GLN A 50 12.15 -31.79 -9.03
N HIS A 51 12.24 -32.60 -7.97
CA HIS A 51 11.92 -32.14 -6.62
C HIS A 51 12.87 -31.04 -6.13
N PHE A 52 14.16 -31.13 -6.45
CA PHE A 52 15.14 -30.12 -6.05
C PHE A 52 14.91 -28.78 -6.76
N VAL A 53 14.70 -28.82 -8.09
CA VAL A 53 14.40 -27.64 -8.91
C VAL A 53 13.12 -26.97 -8.41
N ARG A 54 12.06 -27.76 -8.19
CA ARG A 54 10.78 -27.25 -7.69
C ARG A 54 10.91 -26.60 -6.31
N ARG A 55 11.64 -27.21 -5.38
CA ARG A 55 11.85 -26.64 -4.03
C ARG A 55 12.56 -25.29 -4.10
N LYS A 56 13.61 -25.19 -4.92
CA LYS A 56 14.34 -23.94 -5.13
C LYS A 56 13.46 -22.85 -5.75
N ALA A 57 12.60 -23.21 -6.70
CA ALA A 57 11.64 -22.29 -7.30
C ALA A 57 10.59 -21.81 -6.29
N GLU A 58 10.04 -22.71 -5.46
CA GLU A 58 9.09 -22.39 -4.39
C GLU A 58 9.71 -21.43 -3.36
N GLU A 59 10.94 -21.68 -2.91
CA GLU A 59 11.66 -20.79 -1.99
C GLU A 59 11.93 -19.40 -2.60
N SER A 60 12.30 -19.37 -3.89
CA SER A 60 12.52 -18.11 -4.60
C SER A 60 11.22 -17.32 -4.74
N LEU A 61 10.10 -18.00 -5.00
CA LEU A 61 8.79 -17.36 -5.09
C LEU A 61 8.34 -16.81 -3.74
N ILE A 62 8.54 -17.55 -2.65
CA ILE A 62 8.22 -17.08 -1.29
C ILE A 62 9.04 -15.84 -0.94
N SER A 63 10.34 -15.86 -1.19
CA SER A 63 11.21 -14.72 -0.88
C SER A 63 10.87 -13.48 -1.72
N LEU A 64 10.61 -13.66 -3.02
CA LEU A 64 10.17 -12.57 -3.90
C LEU A 64 8.82 -12.00 -3.47
N ASN A 65 7.86 -12.85 -3.08
CA ASN A 65 6.57 -12.37 -2.63
C ASN A 65 6.68 -11.57 -1.33
N ALA A 66 7.49 -12.02 -0.37
CA ALA A 66 7.77 -11.27 0.86
C ALA A 66 8.41 -9.90 0.56
N GLU A 67 9.34 -9.84 -0.39
CA GLU A 67 9.95 -8.57 -0.82
C GLU A 67 8.92 -7.63 -1.50
N LEU A 68 8.07 -8.18 -2.36
CA LEU A 68 7.01 -7.40 -3.01
C LEU A 68 6.01 -6.86 -2.00
N GLU A 69 5.57 -7.67 -1.03
CA GLU A 69 4.69 -7.25 0.06
C GLU A 69 5.30 -6.14 0.90
N GLN A 70 6.60 -6.23 1.20
CA GLN A 70 7.33 -5.18 1.90
C GLN A 70 7.34 -3.88 1.08
N ARG A 71 7.70 -3.94 -0.21
CA ARG A 71 7.73 -2.77 -1.09
C ARG A 71 6.34 -2.14 -1.24
N VAL A 72 5.29 -2.94 -1.38
CA VAL A 72 3.90 -2.45 -1.44
C VAL A 72 3.54 -1.72 -0.15
N THR A 73 3.90 -2.29 1.00
CA THR A 73 3.63 -1.68 2.31
C THR A 73 4.36 -0.36 2.47
N GLU A 74 5.64 -0.30 2.11
CA GLU A 74 6.45 0.92 2.15
C GLU A 74 5.85 2.02 1.26
N ARG A 75 5.51 1.69 0.02
CA ARG A 75 4.92 2.64 -0.94
C ARG A 75 3.54 3.10 -0.51
N THR A 76 2.74 2.22 0.07
CA THR A 76 1.43 2.58 0.62
C THR A 76 1.57 3.57 1.78
N ASN A 77 2.54 3.35 2.67
CA ASN A 77 2.82 4.28 3.77
C ASN A 77 3.33 5.64 3.28
N GLU A 78 4.21 5.65 2.27
CA GLU A 78 4.67 6.90 1.62
C GLU A 78 3.50 7.68 1.02
N LEU A 79 2.63 7.00 0.27
CA LEU A 79 1.43 7.61 -0.33
C LEU A 79 0.48 8.16 0.73
N GLN A 80 0.24 7.41 1.81
CA GLN A 80 -0.61 7.88 2.91
C GLN A 80 -0.02 9.12 3.59
N ARG A 81 1.29 9.17 3.81
CA ARG A 81 1.96 10.35 4.37
C ARG A 81 1.89 11.54 3.44
N ALA A 82 2.15 11.34 2.14
CA ALA A 82 2.04 12.40 1.14
C ALA A 82 0.60 12.91 1.03
N ASN A 83 -0.40 12.03 1.02
CA ASN A 83 -1.80 12.41 1.03
C ASN A 83 -2.18 13.18 2.31
N ALA A 84 -1.73 12.74 3.48
CA ALA A 84 -1.97 13.48 4.73
C ALA A 84 -1.32 14.87 4.69
N GLN A 85 -0.12 15.00 4.13
CA GLN A 85 0.53 16.30 3.92
C GLN A 85 -0.24 17.17 2.93
N LEU A 86 -0.70 16.62 1.82
CA LEU A 86 -1.53 17.32 0.85
C LEU A 86 -2.86 17.75 1.47
N GLU A 87 -3.50 16.91 2.28
CA GLU A 87 -4.71 17.28 3.02
C GLU A 87 -4.44 18.42 4.02
N ILE A 88 -3.28 18.42 4.69
CA ILE A 88 -2.85 19.51 5.57
C ILE A 88 -2.57 20.79 4.77
N MET A 89 -2.00 20.70 3.57
CA MET A 89 -1.78 21.86 2.69
C MET A 89 -3.10 22.38 2.10
N SER A 90 -4.06 21.48 1.85
CA SER A 90 -5.40 21.77 1.35
C SER A 90 -6.37 22.15 2.47
N ARG A 91 -5.99 23.14 3.29
CA ARG A 91 -6.83 23.68 4.39
C ARG A 91 -7.84 24.72 3.94
N GLN A 92 -7.78 25.14 2.68
CA GLN A 92 -8.63 26.19 2.13
C GLN A 92 -9.68 25.62 1.17
N ASP A 93 -10.83 26.28 1.10
CA ASP A 93 -11.82 26.03 0.07
C ASP A 93 -11.33 26.65 -1.26
N PRO A 94 -11.24 25.88 -2.35
CA PRO A 94 -10.61 26.34 -3.58
C PRO A 94 -11.39 27.46 -4.29
N LEU A 95 -12.70 27.58 -4.02
CA LEU A 95 -13.51 28.66 -4.61
C LEU A 95 -13.31 29.97 -3.85
N THR A 96 -13.37 29.92 -2.52
CA THR A 96 -13.46 31.12 -1.67
C THR A 96 -12.13 31.51 -1.01
N GLY A 97 -11.16 30.60 -0.95
CA GLY A 97 -9.83 30.81 -0.35
C GLY A 97 -9.81 30.84 1.18
N VAL A 98 -10.96 30.78 1.84
CA VAL A 98 -11.06 30.73 3.31
C VAL A 98 -10.91 29.28 3.81
N ALA A 99 -10.85 29.08 5.13
CA ALA A 99 -10.71 27.75 5.72
C ALA A 99 -11.85 26.82 5.25
N ASN A 100 -11.55 25.58 4.87
CA ASN A 100 -12.56 24.60 4.53
C ASN A 100 -13.12 23.89 5.77
N ARG A 101 -14.18 23.09 5.58
CA ARG A 101 -14.88 22.41 6.69
C ARG A 101 -13.95 21.59 7.58
N ARG A 102 -12.99 20.88 6.98
CA ARG A 102 -12.02 20.05 7.71
C ARG A 102 -11.10 20.90 8.59
N MET A 103 -10.67 22.06 8.11
CA MET A 103 -9.90 23.02 8.90
C MET A 103 -10.75 23.61 10.03
N PHE A 104 -12.03 23.93 9.78
CA PHE A 104 -12.97 24.34 10.83
C PHE A 104 -13.11 23.28 11.93
N ASP A 105 -13.37 22.02 11.57
CA ASP A 105 -13.59 20.94 12.56
C ASP A 105 -12.35 20.75 13.46
N THR A 106 -11.16 20.83 12.87
CA THR A 106 -9.89 20.71 13.62
C THR A 106 -9.70 21.90 14.56
N ARG A 107 -9.84 23.13 14.06
CA ARG A 107 -9.68 24.37 14.84
C ARG A 107 -10.73 24.49 15.94
N PHE A 108 -11.96 24.10 15.66
CA PHE A 108 -13.06 24.18 16.63
C PHE A 108 -12.78 23.32 17.86
N ILE A 109 -12.26 22.10 17.69
CA ILE A 109 -11.89 21.22 18.81
C ILE A 109 -10.74 21.84 19.63
N GLU A 110 -9.74 22.42 18.97
CA GLU A 110 -8.61 23.08 19.62
C GLU A 110 -9.06 24.28 20.47
N GLU A 111 -9.88 25.17 19.88
CA GLU A 111 -10.42 26.34 20.57
C GLU A 111 -11.41 25.95 21.67
N TRP A 112 -12.21 24.89 21.49
CA TRP A 112 -13.08 24.34 22.54
C TRP A 112 -12.29 23.95 23.78
N ARG A 113 -11.24 23.13 23.61
CA ARG A 113 -10.37 22.70 24.72
C ARG A 113 -9.65 23.89 25.36
N ARG A 114 -9.27 24.89 24.57
CA ARG A 114 -8.63 26.11 25.09
C ARG A 114 -9.63 26.92 25.92
N ALA A 115 -10.83 27.14 25.42
CA ALA A 115 -11.86 27.88 26.11
C ALA A 115 -12.28 27.21 27.42
N GLU A 116 -12.39 25.88 27.43
CA GLU A 116 -12.63 25.11 28.65
C GLU A 116 -11.54 25.34 29.71
N ARG A 117 -10.25 25.24 29.31
CA ARG A 117 -9.12 25.48 30.23
C ARG A 117 -9.05 26.90 30.79
N HIS A 118 -9.45 27.89 29.99
CA HIS A 118 -9.37 29.30 30.36
C HIS A 118 -10.71 29.90 30.80
N GLN A 119 -11.76 29.08 30.90
CA GLN A 119 -13.13 29.51 31.21
C GLN A 119 -13.61 30.67 30.31
N LEU A 120 -13.29 30.59 29.02
CA LEU A 120 -13.68 31.60 28.02
C LEU A 120 -14.98 31.18 27.31
N PRO A 121 -15.86 32.13 26.96
CA PRO A 121 -17.02 31.84 26.14
C PRO A 121 -16.60 31.58 24.68
N ILE A 122 -17.31 30.66 24.01
CA ILE A 122 -17.24 30.45 22.56
C ILE A 122 -18.58 30.87 21.95
N SER A 123 -18.53 31.50 20.78
CA SER A 123 -19.70 31.78 19.96
C SER A 123 -19.50 31.17 18.57
N LEU A 124 -20.55 30.56 18.03
CA LEU A 124 -20.58 29.99 16.68
C LEU A 124 -21.73 30.64 15.91
N LEU A 125 -21.43 31.16 14.72
CA LEU A 125 -22.41 31.72 13.81
C LEU A 125 -22.49 30.84 12.55
N VAL A 126 -23.69 30.39 12.22
CA VAL A 126 -23.97 29.63 10.99
C VAL A 126 -24.86 30.50 10.12
N ILE A 127 -24.40 30.79 8.91
CA ILE A 127 -25.06 31.70 7.95
C ILE A 127 -25.41 30.88 6.71
N ASP A 128 -26.62 31.04 6.20
CA ASP A 128 -27.05 30.51 4.90
C ASP A 128 -27.31 31.67 3.93
N VAL A 129 -27.11 31.44 2.63
CA VAL A 129 -27.36 32.46 1.60
C VAL A 129 -28.76 32.28 1.06
N ASP A 130 -29.67 33.16 1.48
CA ASP A 130 -31.08 33.09 1.10
C ASP A 130 -31.26 33.12 -0.43
N HIS A 131 -32.17 32.27 -0.92
CA HIS A 131 -32.54 32.19 -2.34
C HIS A 131 -31.39 31.98 -3.34
N PHE A 132 -30.24 31.45 -2.89
CA PHE A 132 -29.06 31.27 -3.75
C PHE A 132 -29.31 30.43 -5.00
N LYS A 133 -30.22 29.45 -4.93
CA LYS A 133 -30.64 28.67 -6.10
C LYS A 133 -31.31 29.55 -7.17
N HIS A 134 -32.26 30.41 -6.79
CA HIS A 134 -32.91 31.32 -7.73
C HIS A 134 -31.92 32.31 -8.36
N TYR A 135 -30.95 32.77 -7.58
CA TYR A 135 -29.86 33.61 -8.10
C TYR A 135 -29.05 32.87 -9.17
N ASN A 136 -28.64 31.62 -8.89
CA ASN A 136 -27.92 30.79 -9.87
C ASN A 136 -28.76 30.49 -11.11
N ASP A 137 -30.05 30.20 -10.94
CA ASP A 137 -30.95 29.90 -12.06
C ASP A 137 -31.13 31.13 -12.98
N HIS A 138 -31.04 32.35 -12.43
CA HIS A 138 -31.18 33.59 -13.20
C HIS A 138 -29.87 34.10 -13.81
N TYR A 139 -28.77 34.08 -13.05
CA TYR A 139 -27.48 34.69 -13.45
C TYR A 139 -26.41 33.67 -13.85
N GLY A 140 -26.68 32.38 -13.69
CA GLY A 140 -25.75 31.29 -13.97
C GLY A 140 -24.79 30.99 -12.83
N HIS A 141 -24.24 29.76 -12.83
CA HIS A 141 -23.34 29.27 -11.78
C HIS A 141 -22.06 30.10 -11.61
N ALA A 142 -21.50 30.65 -12.69
CA ALA A 142 -20.30 31.48 -12.61
C ALA A 142 -20.54 32.75 -11.78
N ALA A 143 -21.67 33.43 -11.98
CA ALA A 143 -22.06 34.58 -11.17
C ALA A 143 -22.35 34.18 -9.71
N GLY A 144 -22.91 32.98 -9.50
CA GLY A 144 -23.06 32.37 -8.17
C GLY A 144 -21.73 32.20 -7.45
N ASP A 145 -20.72 31.68 -8.14
CA ASP A 145 -19.36 31.50 -7.61
C ASP A 145 -18.69 32.84 -7.27
N ASP A 146 -18.88 33.86 -8.11
CA ASP A 146 -18.43 35.23 -7.83
C ASP A 146 -19.11 35.80 -6.59
N CYS A 147 -20.42 35.58 -6.45
CA CYS A 147 -21.20 35.97 -5.27
C CYS A 147 -20.67 35.30 -3.99
N LEU A 148 -20.41 33.99 -4.03
CA LEU A 148 -19.83 33.27 -2.89
C LEU A 148 -18.43 33.77 -2.52
N ARG A 149 -17.59 34.09 -3.51
CA ARG A 149 -16.27 34.72 -3.28
C ARG A 149 -16.41 36.07 -2.58
N ALA A 150 -17.35 36.92 -3.02
CA ALA A 150 -17.60 38.22 -2.41
C ALA A 150 -18.11 38.08 -0.96
N ILE A 151 -19.03 37.16 -0.70
CA ILE A 151 -19.54 36.88 0.65
C ILE A 151 -18.41 36.41 1.56
N ALA A 152 -17.59 35.46 1.12
CA ALA A 152 -16.46 34.95 1.89
C ALA A 152 -15.46 36.07 2.24
N GLN A 153 -15.11 36.91 1.28
CA GLN A 153 -14.23 38.07 1.51
C GLN A 153 -14.84 39.07 2.49
N ALA A 154 -16.12 39.39 2.36
CA ALA A 154 -16.82 40.29 3.27
C ALA A 154 -16.81 39.74 4.70
N LEU A 155 -17.14 38.47 4.89
CA LEU A 155 -17.12 37.82 6.21
C LEU A 155 -15.71 37.76 6.80
N SER A 156 -14.69 37.42 6.01
CA SER A 156 -13.30 37.40 6.47
C SER A 156 -12.77 38.79 6.83
N SER A 157 -13.28 39.85 6.20
CA SER A 157 -12.88 41.23 6.55
C SER A 157 -13.41 41.69 7.92
N LEU A 158 -14.51 41.08 8.39
CA LEU A 158 -15.11 41.36 9.71
C LEU A 158 -14.37 40.62 10.84
N GLU A 159 -13.48 39.70 10.49
CA GLU A 159 -12.82 38.80 11.41
C GLU A 159 -11.62 39.47 12.10
N ARG A 160 -11.65 39.58 13.43
CA ARG A 160 -10.45 39.92 14.23
C ARG A 160 -9.60 38.66 14.45
N ARG A 161 -8.33 38.84 14.85
CA ARG A 161 -7.26 37.83 15.08
C ARG A 161 -7.62 36.46 15.71
N ALA A 162 -8.84 36.26 16.22
CA ALA A 162 -9.30 35.03 16.87
C ALA A 162 -10.56 34.38 16.24
N GLY A 163 -11.11 34.88 15.13
CA GLY A 163 -12.19 34.20 14.39
C GLY A 163 -11.66 33.35 13.22
N ALA A 164 -12.48 32.40 12.73
CA ALA A 164 -12.29 31.79 11.41
C ALA A 164 -13.63 31.62 10.64
N VAL A 165 -13.67 32.10 9.38
CA VAL A 165 -14.77 31.85 8.42
C VAL A 165 -14.55 30.56 7.64
N CYS A 166 -15.61 29.77 7.44
CA CYS A 166 -15.58 28.51 6.71
C CYS A 166 -16.90 28.19 5.98
N PRO A 167 -16.87 27.83 4.67
CA PRO A 167 -18.02 27.31 3.96
C PRO A 167 -18.47 25.95 4.51
N LEU A 168 -19.78 25.76 4.61
CA LEU A 168 -20.41 24.50 4.99
C LEU A 168 -21.08 23.88 3.76
N ARG A 169 -20.26 23.38 2.82
CA ARG A 169 -20.77 22.59 1.70
C ARG A 169 -20.96 21.13 2.15
N ARG A 170 -22.09 20.52 1.77
CA ARG A 170 -22.31 19.07 1.88
C ARG A 170 -21.53 18.33 0.81
#